data_AF-A0A4Q6G6A7-F1
#
_entry.id   AF-A0A4Q6G6A7-F1
#
_cell.length_a   1.000
_cell.length_b   1.000
_cell.length_c   1.000
_cell.angle_alpha   90.00
_cell.angle_beta   90.00
_cell.angle_gamma   90.00
#
_symmetry.space_group_name_H-M   'P 1'
#
loop_
_entity.id
_entity.type
_entity.pdbx_description
1 polymer ?
#
loop_
_entity_poly.entity_id
_entity_poly.type
_entity_poly.pdbx_seq_one_letter_code
_entity_poly.pdbx_strand_id
1 'polypeptide(L)'
;CVAEDICFQREKTPTAAADFIISVFSRTRERLDQLGLALDKTLNDRVKLFDTYLMGIMEKMRAAAQAQLSDQRRLTDQAEATLELNWQRKLLGWAGRLEQIQSALGRGLDLRIEKERALVQRASVTFGRSLDLRLQREESMLDKASAALQARSTMLIDKYDVRLREAAKDLRRGAQDAVRDREMNLQRFEAIVKQNDPKPWMAQGWTQLFDERGLIKESSQIKVGQAIKARLTDSLLKLTVDEIEAPRKGES
;
A
#
# COMPACT_ATOMS: atom_id res chain seq x y z
N CYS A 1 140.90 -15.02 38.25
CA CYS A 1 142.36 -14.95 38.39
C CYS A 1 143.02 -14.75 37.03
N VAL A 2 143.03 -13.52 36.51
CA VAL A 2 143.68 -13.19 35.21
C VAL A 2 145.19 -12.96 35.39
N ALA A 3 145.62 -12.62 36.61
CA ALA A 3 147.03 -12.33 36.93
C ALA A 3 147.92 -13.58 37.02
N GLU A 4 147.35 -14.76 37.28
CA GLU A 4 148.12 -16.01 37.40
C GLU A 4 148.46 -16.63 36.04
N ASP A 5 147.59 -16.50 35.04
CA ASP A 5 147.84 -17.02 33.69
C ASP A 5 148.84 -16.15 32.89
N ILE A 6 148.91 -14.84 33.16
CA ILE A 6 149.89 -13.93 32.54
C ILE A 6 151.33 -14.21 33.04
N CYS A 7 151.49 -14.83 34.22
CA CYS A 7 152.81 -15.13 34.80
C CYS A 7 153.45 -16.44 34.29
N PHE A 8 152.68 -17.34 33.68
CA PHE A 8 153.19 -18.66 33.25
C PHE A 8 153.80 -18.68 31.84
N GLN A 9 153.52 -17.66 31.01
CA GLN A 9 154.18 -17.46 29.71
C GLN A 9 155.06 -16.21 29.78
N ARG A 10 156.37 -16.41 29.69
CA ARG A 10 157.42 -15.38 29.80
C ARG A 10 157.35 -14.34 28.66
N GLU A 11 156.40 -13.41 28.70
CA GLU A 11 156.46 -12.21 27.87
C GLU A 11 156.41 -10.96 28.75
N LYS A 12 157.61 -10.46 29.07
CA LYS A 12 157.84 -9.18 29.74
C LYS A 12 157.69 -8.03 28.75
N THR A 13 156.49 -7.78 28.24
CA THR A 13 156.13 -6.47 27.65
C THR A 13 154.62 -6.22 27.79
N PRO A 14 154.19 -4.98 28.10
CA PRO A 14 152.77 -4.63 28.18
C PRO A 14 151.99 -4.95 26.89
N THR A 15 152.68 -5.06 25.75
CA THR A 15 152.12 -5.45 24.44
C THR A 15 151.63 -6.90 24.41
N ALA A 16 152.36 -7.85 24.98
CA ALA A 16 151.97 -9.26 25.01
C ALA A 16 150.73 -9.52 25.88
N ALA A 17 150.66 -8.86 27.04
CA ALA A 17 149.47 -8.87 27.88
C ALA A 17 148.28 -8.21 27.16
N ALA A 18 148.53 -7.14 26.38
CA ALA A 18 147.50 -6.53 25.54
C ALA A 18 147.03 -7.47 24.42
N ASP A 19 147.92 -8.20 23.75
CA ASP A 19 147.57 -9.18 22.71
C ASP A 19 146.77 -10.36 23.25
N PHE A 20 147.15 -10.88 24.43
CA PHE A 20 146.36 -11.88 25.13
C PHE A 20 144.96 -11.36 25.47
N ILE A 21 144.88 -10.16 26.05
CA ILE A 21 143.60 -9.50 26.38
C ILE A 21 142.75 -9.29 25.11
N ILE A 22 143.34 -8.81 24.01
CA ILE A 22 142.68 -8.63 22.72
C ILE A 22 142.16 -9.97 22.18
N SER A 23 142.93 -11.05 22.28
CA SER A 23 142.52 -12.39 21.84
C SER A 23 141.37 -12.97 22.67
N VAL A 24 141.35 -12.69 23.98
CA VAL A 24 140.26 -13.09 24.86
C VAL A 24 139.01 -12.27 24.54
N PHE A 25 139.14 -10.96 24.31
CA PHE A 25 138.03 -10.08 23.90
C PHE A 25 137.48 -10.43 22.50
N SER A 26 138.32 -10.77 21.53
CA SER A 26 137.87 -11.19 20.20
C SER A 26 137.13 -12.53 20.27
N ARG A 27 137.66 -13.52 21.02
CA ARG A 27 137.03 -14.83 21.20
C ARG A 27 135.72 -14.76 21.98
N THR A 28 135.64 -13.88 22.99
CA THR A 28 134.39 -13.63 23.72
C THR A 28 133.37 -12.89 22.87
N ARG A 29 133.79 -11.93 22.04
CA ARG A 29 132.94 -11.26 21.05
C ARG A 29 132.39 -12.24 20.03
N GLU A 30 133.23 -13.09 19.44
CA GLU A 30 132.80 -14.14 18.50
C GLU A 30 131.80 -15.10 19.15
N ARG A 31 132.03 -15.50 20.40
CA ARG A 31 131.09 -16.34 21.16
C ARG A 31 129.78 -15.62 21.45
N LEU A 32 129.82 -14.33 21.76
CA LEU A 32 128.62 -13.50 21.93
C LEU A 32 127.84 -13.35 20.63
N ASP A 33 128.52 -13.17 19.49
CA ASP A 33 127.89 -13.08 18.17
C ASP A 33 127.24 -14.43 17.78
N GLN A 34 127.92 -15.56 18.05
CA GLN A 34 127.36 -16.90 17.85
C GLN A 34 126.15 -17.17 18.74
N LEU A 35 126.21 -16.77 20.02
CA LEU A 35 125.08 -16.87 20.94
C LEU A 35 123.93 -15.96 20.50
N GLY A 36 124.22 -14.77 20.00
CA GLY A 36 123.24 -13.83 19.44
C GLY A 36 122.52 -14.43 18.24
N LEU A 37 123.25 -15.01 17.28
CA LEU A 37 122.68 -15.70 16.12
C LEU A 37 121.86 -16.93 16.50
N ALA A 38 122.33 -17.72 17.48
CA ALA A 38 121.60 -18.88 17.97
C ALA A 38 120.30 -18.47 18.68
N LEU A 39 120.35 -17.42 19.51
CA LEU A 39 119.20 -16.88 20.21
C LEU A 39 118.18 -16.33 19.20
N ASP A 40 118.62 -15.52 18.23
CA ASP A 40 117.76 -14.94 17.21
C ASP A 40 117.07 -16.03 16.38
N LYS A 41 117.81 -17.07 15.97
CA LYS A 41 117.22 -18.22 15.28
C LYS A 41 116.17 -18.93 16.14
N THR A 42 116.47 -19.21 17.42
CA THR A 42 115.52 -19.91 18.30
C THR A 42 114.26 -19.09 18.60
N LEU A 43 114.41 -17.76 18.75
CA LEU A 43 113.29 -16.84 18.93
C LEU A 43 112.43 -16.78 17.67
N ASN A 44 113.06 -16.64 16.50
CA ASN A 44 112.36 -16.58 15.23
C ASN A 44 111.62 -17.89 14.92
N ASP A 45 112.22 -19.05 15.21
CA ASP A 45 111.56 -20.36 15.08
C ASP A 45 110.38 -20.49 16.06
N ARG A 46 110.51 -20.00 17.30
CA ARG A 46 109.38 -19.97 18.26
C ARG A 46 108.27 -19.03 17.80
N VAL A 47 108.59 -17.85 17.28
CA VAL A 47 107.59 -16.90 16.75
C VAL A 47 106.82 -17.55 15.60
N LYS A 48 107.50 -18.21 14.65
CA LYS A 48 106.84 -18.97 13.57
C LYS A 48 105.94 -20.09 14.07
N LEU A 49 106.36 -20.83 15.11
CA LEU A 49 105.53 -21.86 15.73
C LEU A 49 104.28 -21.24 16.40
N PHE A 50 104.43 -20.10 17.06
CA PHE A 50 103.28 -19.39 17.62
C PHE A 50 102.34 -18.86 16.53
N ASP A 51 102.86 -18.31 15.43
CA ASP A 51 102.05 -17.84 14.31
C ASP A 51 101.23 -18.97 13.67
N THR A 52 101.87 -20.13 13.43
CA THR A 52 101.18 -21.32 12.89
C THR A 52 100.12 -21.86 13.86
N TYR A 53 100.42 -21.86 15.16
CA TYR A 53 99.45 -22.24 16.19
C TYR A 53 98.25 -21.27 16.24
N LEU A 54 98.50 -19.95 16.22
CA LEU A 54 97.46 -18.93 16.22
C LEU A 54 96.61 -19.00 14.94
N MET A 55 97.22 -19.21 13.77
CA MET A 55 96.47 -19.45 12.53
C MET A 55 95.56 -20.68 12.66
N GLY A 56 96.07 -21.78 13.21
CA GLY A 56 95.27 -22.99 13.42
C GLY A 56 94.09 -22.78 14.38
N ILE A 57 94.27 -21.96 15.42
CA ILE A 57 93.17 -21.58 16.32
C ILE A 57 92.16 -20.69 15.59
N MET A 58 92.61 -19.65 14.90
CA MET A 58 91.70 -18.73 14.18
C MET A 58 90.88 -19.46 13.13
N GLU A 59 91.47 -20.42 12.41
CA GLU A 59 90.77 -21.22 11.41
C GLU A 59 89.72 -22.14 12.04
N LYS A 60 90.03 -22.76 13.18
CA LYS A 60 89.04 -23.53 13.96
C LYS A 60 87.91 -22.65 14.49
N MET A 61 88.22 -21.47 15.02
CA MET A 61 87.21 -20.52 15.48
C MET A 61 86.33 -20.04 14.33
N ARG A 62 86.93 -19.76 13.16
CA ARG A 62 86.20 -19.35 11.96
C ARG A 62 85.28 -20.45 11.45
N ALA A 63 85.78 -21.69 11.38
CA ALA A 63 84.98 -22.84 10.97
C ALA A 63 83.81 -23.10 11.94
N ALA A 64 84.06 -23.01 13.25
CA ALA A 64 83.03 -23.15 14.28
C ALA A 64 81.97 -22.03 14.19
N ALA A 65 82.38 -20.77 14.01
CA ALA A 65 81.46 -19.65 13.84
C ALA A 65 80.63 -19.78 12.56
N GLN A 66 81.23 -20.24 11.45
CA GLN A 66 80.52 -20.48 10.21
C GLN A 66 79.49 -21.61 10.34
N ALA A 67 79.87 -22.72 10.99
CA ALA A 67 78.95 -23.84 11.26
C ALA A 67 77.78 -23.39 12.16
N GLN A 68 78.06 -22.62 13.21
CA GLN A 68 77.02 -22.09 14.10
C GLN A 68 76.06 -21.15 13.35
N LEU A 69 76.59 -20.28 12.48
CA LEU A 69 75.75 -19.40 11.66
C LEU A 69 74.90 -20.17 10.65
N SER A 70 75.45 -21.22 10.02
CA SER A 70 74.67 -22.07 9.11
C SER A 70 73.58 -22.85 9.84
N ASP A 71 73.86 -23.34 11.04
CA ASP A 71 72.88 -24.05 11.86
C ASP A 71 71.76 -23.12 12.33
N GLN A 72 72.11 -21.91 12.77
CA GLN A 72 71.13 -20.88 13.13
C GLN A 72 70.23 -20.53 11.95
N ARG A 73 70.79 -20.32 10.75
CA ARG A 73 70.01 -20.09 9.53
C ARG A 73 69.07 -21.26 9.21
N ARG A 74 69.56 -22.50 9.33
CA ARG A 74 68.73 -23.67 9.09
C ARG A 74 67.56 -23.75 10.08
N LEU A 75 67.79 -23.41 11.34
CA LEU A 75 66.75 -23.38 12.37
C LEU A 75 65.74 -22.26 12.12
N THR A 76 66.18 -21.08 11.67
CA THR A 76 65.25 -19.99 11.31
C THR A 76 64.40 -20.39 10.10
N ASP A 77 64.99 -20.96 9.06
CA ASP A 77 64.25 -21.40 7.87
C ASP A 77 63.22 -22.49 8.22
N GLN A 78 63.58 -23.42 9.10
CA GLN A 78 62.66 -24.44 9.62
C GLN A 78 61.53 -23.81 10.44
N ALA A 79 61.83 -22.84 11.30
CA ALA A 79 60.82 -22.14 12.09
C ALA A 79 59.85 -21.37 11.21
N GLU A 80 60.36 -20.64 10.21
CA GLU A 80 59.55 -19.92 9.22
C GLU A 80 58.61 -20.86 8.45
N ALA A 81 59.14 -21.97 7.92
CA ALA A 81 58.32 -22.96 7.22
C ALA A 81 57.21 -23.55 8.11
N THR A 82 57.48 -23.81 9.39
CA THR A 82 56.43 -24.29 10.32
C THR A 82 55.39 -23.23 10.62
N LEU A 83 55.79 -21.96 10.73
CA LEU A 83 54.87 -20.85 10.94
C LEU A 83 53.98 -20.63 9.72
N GLU A 84 54.54 -20.67 8.51
CA GLU A 84 53.79 -20.58 7.26
C GLU A 84 52.73 -21.69 7.16
N LEU A 85 53.12 -22.95 7.42
CA LEU A 85 52.18 -24.07 7.42
C LEU A 85 51.08 -23.91 8.48
N ASN A 86 51.43 -23.44 9.67
CA ASN A 86 50.45 -23.18 10.73
C ASN A 86 49.49 -22.05 10.36
N TRP A 87 49.98 -20.99 9.72
CA TRP A 87 49.16 -19.90 9.21
C TRP A 87 48.24 -20.36 8.09
N GLN A 88 48.73 -21.13 7.13
CA GLN A 88 47.91 -21.72 6.06
C GLN A 88 46.78 -22.59 6.64
N ARG A 89 47.07 -23.46 7.61
CA ARG A 89 46.03 -24.26 8.28
C ARG A 89 45.00 -23.40 9.01
N LYS A 90 45.43 -22.35 9.72
CA LYS A 90 44.52 -21.42 10.40
C LYS A 90 43.63 -20.68 9.40
N LEU A 91 44.20 -20.18 8.31
CA LEU A 91 43.47 -19.48 7.27
C LEU A 91 42.43 -20.39 6.60
N LEU A 92 42.80 -21.62 6.26
CA LEU A 92 41.85 -22.62 5.74
C LEU A 92 40.73 -22.92 6.75
N GLY A 93 41.08 -23.06 8.04
CA GLY A 93 40.09 -23.24 9.10
C GLY A 93 39.15 -22.06 9.26
N TRP A 94 39.64 -20.83 9.14
CA TRP A 94 38.82 -19.61 9.19
C TRP A 94 37.93 -19.48 7.95
N ALA A 95 38.45 -19.78 6.76
CA ALA A 95 37.67 -19.79 5.52
C ALA A 95 36.49 -20.77 5.62
N GLY A 96 36.74 -22.00 6.08
CA GLY A 96 35.67 -22.99 6.29
C GLY A 96 34.64 -22.55 7.33
N ARG A 97 35.05 -21.91 8.43
CA ARG A 97 34.10 -21.35 9.42
C ARG A 97 33.25 -20.22 8.83
N LEU A 98 33.85 -19.33 8.03
CA LEU A 98 33.12 -18.26 7.36
C LEU A 98 32.07 -18.83 6.39
N GLU A 99 32.44 -19.84 5.61
CA GLU A 99 31.51 -20.52 4.69
C GLU A 99 30.37 -21.21 5.44
N GLN A 100 30.66 -21.85 6.59
CA GLN A 100 29.63 -22.43 7.45
C GLN A 100 28.68 -21.37 8.02
N ILE A 101 29.21 -20.24 8.50
CA ILE A 101 28.41 -19.12 9.00
C ILE A 101 27.55 -18.53 7.88
N GLN A 102 28.12 -18.31 6.70
CA GLN A 102 27.39 -17.80 5.54
C GLN A 102 26.26 -18.75 5.12
N SER A 103 26.53 -20.06 5.08
CA SER A 103 25.54 -21.08 4.76
C SER A 103 24.45 -21.19 5.83
N ALA A 104 24.79 -21.06 7.11
CA ALA A 104 23.83 -21.06 8.21
C ALA A 104 22.93 -19.81 8.18
N LEU A 105 23.52 -18.64 7.92
CA LEU A 105 22.78 -17.39 7.76
C LEU A 105 21.86 -17.44 6.54
N GLY A 106 22.34 -17.93 5.40
CA GLY A 106 21.54 -18.12 4.19
C GLY A 106 20.30 -18.98 4.46
N ARG A 107 20.50 -20.19 5.00
CA ARG A 107 19.39 -21.07 5.39
C ARG A 107 18.44 -20.44 6.40
N GLY A 108 18.97 -19.71 7.38
CA GLY A 108 18.16 -19.02 8.39
C GLY A 108 17.29 -17.91 7.80
N LEU A 109 17.82 -17.15 6.82
CA LEU A 109 17.08 -16.13 6.10
C LEU A 109 16.03 -16.75 5.17
N ASP A 110 16.36 -17.82 4.44
CA ASP A 110 15.43 -18.53 3.57
C ASP A 110 14.22 -19.05 4.34
N LEU A 111 14.45 -19.71 5.48
CA LEU A 111 13.38 -20.20 6.36
C LEU A 111 12.49 -19.06 6.89
N ARG A 112 13.08 -17.90 7.21
CA ARG A 112 12.30 -16.71 7.61
C ARG A 112 11.46 -16.17 6.46
N ILE A 113 12.04 -16.07 5.26
CA ILE A 113 11.34 -15.62 4.06
C ILE A 113 10.18 -16.57 3.73
N GLU A 114 10.39 -17.87 3.79
CA GLU A 114 9.34 -18.88 3.57
C GLU A 114 8.21 -18.76 4.60
N LYS A 115 8.55 -18.57 5.87
CA LYS A 115 7.56 -18.38 6.94
C LYS A 115 6.72 -17.12 6.71
N GLU A 116 7.34 -16.01 6.38
CA GLU A 116 6.64 -14.75 6.07
C GLU A 116 5.76 -14.90 4.82
N ARG A 117 6.27 -15.54 3.75
CA ARG A 117 5.48 -15.85 2.56
C ARG A 117 4.25 -16.69 2.89
N ALA A 118 4.40 -17.70 3.73
CA ALA A 118 3.28 -18.55 4.17
C ALA A 118 2.24 -17.76 5.00
N LEU A 119 2.68 -16.84 5.87
CA LEU A 119 1.78 -15.97 6.63
C LEU A 119 1.00 -15.02 5.70
N VAL A 120 1.67 -14.39 4.74
CA VAL A 120 1.04 -13.51 3.75
C VAL A 120 0.04 -14.28 2.90
N GLN A 121 0.37 -15.49 2.44
CA GLN A 121 -0.57 -16.34 1.70
C GLN A 121 -1.80 -16.70 2.53
N ARG A 122 -1.62 -17.09 3.80
CA ARG A 122 -2.74 -17.38 4.71
C ARG A 122 -3.63 -16.16 4.91
N ALA A 123 -3.02 -15.00 5.17
CA ALA A 123 -3.74 -13.74 5.34
C ALA A 123 -4.50 -13.33 4.08
N SER A 124 -3.90 -13.51 2.90
CA SER A 124 -4.56 -13.26 1.61
C SER A 124 -5.79 -14.15 1.41
N VAL A 125 -5.68 -15.45 1.71
CA VAL A 125 -6.80 -16.39 1.59
C VAL A 125 -7.92 -16.08 2.59
N THR A 126 -7.60 -15.78 3.85
CA THR A 126 -8.62 -15.46 4.86
C THR A 126 -9.30 -14.14 4.56
N PHE A 127 -8.55 -13.12 4.15
CA PHE A 127 -9.09 -11.84 3.75
C PHE A 127 -9.98 -11.96 2.50
N GLY A 128 -9.52 -12.68 1.47
CA GLY A 128 -10.30 -12.96 0.26
C GLY A 128 -11.64 -13.62 0.57
N ARG A 129 -11.64 -14.72 1.34
CA ARG A 129 -12.88 -15.38 1.79
C ARG A 129 -13.80 -14.46 2.58
N SER A 130 -13.24 -13.58 3.42
CA SER A 130 -14.04 -12.64 4.20
C SER A 130 -14.73 -11.59 3.32
N LEU A 131 -14.05 -11.14 2.24
CA LEU A 131 -14.60 -10.22 1.27
C LEU A 131 -15.69 -10.90 0.44
N ASP A 132 -15.46 -12.13 -0.01
CA ASP A 132 -16.46 -12.91 -0.75
C ASP A 132 -17.74 -13.11 0.07
N LEU A 133 -17.61 -13.47 1.35
CA LEU A 133 -18.76 -13.61 2.25
C LEU A 133 -19.49 -12.29 2.50
N ARG A 134 -18.77 -11.16 2.55
CA ARG A 134 -19.39 -9.83 2.67
C ARG A 134 -20.12 -9.47 1.38
N LEU A 135 -19.50 -9.70 0.23
CA LEU A 135 -20.10 -9.44 -1.08
C LEU A 135 -21.38 -10.26 -1.26
N GLN A 136 -21.34 -11.56 -0.97
CA GLN A 136 -22.53 -12.43 -1.02
C GLN A 136 -23.66 -11.94 -0.10
N ARG A 137 -23.33 -11.43 1.09
CA ARG A 137 -24.34 -10.86 2.00
C ARG A 137 -24.96 -9.60 1.42
N GLU A 138 -24.15 -8.67 0.91
CA GLU A 138 -24.64 -7.44 0.28
C GLU A 138 -25.51 -7.75 -0.95
N GLU A 139 -25.09 -8.68 -1.81
CA GLU A 139 -25.90 -9.15 -2.94
C GLU A 139 -27.24 -9.72 -2.46
N SER A 140 -27.23 -10.60 -1.45
CA SER A 140 -28.47 -11.16 -0.90
C SER A 140 -29.38 -10.11 -0.25
N MET A 141 -28.82 -9.05 0.33
CA MET A 141 -29.56 -7.93 0.91
C MET A 141 -30.17 -7.06 -0.18
N LEU A 142 -29.43 -6.83 -1.27
CA LEU A 142 -29.87 -6.07 -2.43
C LEU A 142 -31.01 -6.80 -3.15
N ASP A 143 -30.91 -8.12 -3.31
CA ASP A 143 -31.97 -8.96 -3.87
C ASP A 143 -33.24 -8.90 -3.02
N LYS A 144 -33.11 -9.00 -1.69
CA LYS A 144 -34.25 -8.88 -0.77
C LYS A 144 -34.88 -7.49 -0.83
N ALA A 145 -34.06 -6.43 -0.88
CA ALA A 145 -34.54 -5.06 -0.98
C ALA A 145 -35.27 -4.82 -2.32
N SER A 146 -34.72 -5.33 -3.42
CA SER A 146 -35.31 -5.29 -4.76
C SER A 146 -36.67 -6.01 -4.77
N ALA A 147 -36.73 -7.24 -4.26
CA ALA A 147 -37.97 -8.00 -4.16
C ALA A 147 -39.02 -7.30 -3.28
N ALA A 148 -38.62 -6.72 -2.14
CA ALA A 148 -39.52 -5.97 -1.28
C ALA A 148 -40.08 -4.70 -1.96
N LEU A 149 -39.24 -3.99 -2.73
CA LEU A 149 -39.67 -2.83 -3.51
C LEU A 149 -40.65 -3.22 -4.62
N GLN A 150 -40.39 -4.33 -5.33
CA GLN A 150 -41.29 -4.87 -6.34
C GLN A 150 -42.64 -5.32 -5.75
N ALA A 151 -42.63 -5.99 -4.60
CA ALA A 151 -43.85 -6.36 -3.90
C ALA A 151 -44.65 -5.13 -3.45
N ARG A 152 -43.95 -4.07 -3.01
CA ARG A 152 -44.59 -2.82 -2.62
C ARG A 152 -45.17 -2.06 -3.81
N SER A 153 -44.46 -2.03 -4.94
CA SER A 153 -44.93 -1.34 -6.15
C SER A 153 -46.17 -2.02 -6.72
N THR A 154 -46.17 -3.35 -6.81
CA THR A 154 -47.33 -4.15 -7.26
C THR A 154 -48.54 -3.94 -6.35
N MET A 155 -48.37 -4.01 -5.02
CA MET A 155 -49.45 -3.71 -4.07
C MET A 155 -50.04 -2.30 -4.25
N LEU A 156 -49.20 -1.30 -4.50
CA LEU A 156 -49.67 0.07 -4.73
C LEU A 156 -50.44 0.18 -6.05
N ILE A 157 -49.94 -0.45 -7.11
CA ILE A 157 -50.62 -0.50 -8.41
C ILE A 157 -52.00 -1.13 -8.25
N ASP A 158 -52.11 -2.28 -7.59
CA ASP A 158 -53.38 -2.97 -7.35
C ASP A 158 -54.35 -2.09 -6.54
N LYS A 159 -53.86 -1.44 -5.49
CA LYS A 159 -54.66 -0.52 -4.67
C LYS A 159 -55.19 0.66 -5.48
N TYR A 160 -54.36 1.24 -6.35
CA TYR A 160 -54.79 2.35 -7.21
C TYR A 160 -55.76 1.88 -8.29
N ASP A 161 -55.56 0.69 -8.87
CA ASP A 161 -56.47 0.13 -9.86
C ASP A 161 -57.86 -0.12 -9.26
N VAL A 162 -57.96 -0.68 -8.05
CA VAL A 162 -59.24 -0.84 -7.33
C VAL A 162 -59.91 0.52 -7.12
N ARG A 163 -59.19 1.53 -6.63
CA ARG A 163 -59.72 2.88 -6.42
C ARG A 163 -60.20 3.53 -7.71
N LEU A 164 -59.47 3.35 -8.80
CA LEU A 164 -59.84 3.87 -10.11
C LEU A 164 -61.10 3.18 -10.64
N ARG A 165 -61.24 1.87 -10.46
CA ARG A 165 -62.45 1.13 -10.83
C ARG A 165 -63.67 1.55 -10.01
N GLU A 166 -63.51 1.76 -8.72
CA GLU A 166 -64.57 2.29 -7.84
C GLU A 166 -64.99 3.70 -8.27
N ALA A 167 -64.03 4.62 -8.45
CA ALA A 167 -64.30 5.97 -8.92
C ALA A 167 -64.99 5.98 -10.29
N ALA A 168 -64.57 5.11 -11.21
CA ALA A 168 -65.21 4.96 -12.52
C ALA A 168 -66.67 4.45 -12.39
N LYS A 169 -66.93 3.53 -11.46
CA LYS A 169 -68.29 3.01 -11.20
C LYS A 169 -69.19 4.09 -10.60
N ASP A 170 -68.68 4.86 -9.64
CA ASP A 170 -69.43 5.95 -9.00
C ASP A 170 -69.70 7.09 -9.97
N LEU A 171 -68.73 7.45 -10.82
CA LEU A 171 -68.92 8.40 -11.91
C LEU A 171 -70.04 7.93 -12.87
N ARG A 172 -70.02 6.64 -13.25
CA ARG A 172 -71.04 6.06 -14.14
C ARG A 172 -72.43 6.09 -13.50
N ARG A 173 -72.55 5.78 -12.21
CA ARG A 173 -73.81 5.87 -11.46
C ARG A 173 -74.31 7.31 -11.39
N GLY A 174 -73.46 8.24 -10.96
CA GLY A 174 -73.82 9.66 -10.90
C GLY A 174 -74.24 10.22 -12.25
N ALA A 175 -73.60 9.79 -13.35
CA ALA A 175 -74.02 10.15 -14.70
C ALA A 175 -75.41 9.57 -15.06
N GLN A 176 -75.69 8.32 -14.71
CA GLN A 176 -77.00 7.68 -14.93
C GLN A 176 -78.11 8.36 -14.12
N ASP A 177 -77.85 8.66 -12.85
CA ASP A 177 -78.79 9.34 -11.97
C ASP A 177 -79.07 10.76 -12.49
N ALA A 178 -78.04 11.50 -12.92
CA ALA A 178 -78.21 12.83 -13.51
C ALA A 178 -79.02 12.80 -14.82
N VAL A 179 -78.85 11.78 -15.66
CA VAL A 179 -79.68 11.59 -16.87
C VAL A 179 -81.13 11.31 -16.47
N ARG A 180 -81.36 10.40 -15.52
CA ARG A 180 -82.70 10.06 -15.03
C ARG A 180 -83.42 11.26 -14.40
N ASP A 181 -82.73 12.05 -13.60
CA ASP A 181 -83.28 13.28 -13.01
C ASP A 181 -83.67 14.29 -14.09
N ARG A 182 -82.84 14.44 -15.14
CA ARG A 182 -83.18 15.27 -16.30
C ARG A 182 -84.39 14.72 -17.05
N GLU A 183 -84.48 13.41 -17.26
CA GLU A 183 -85.64 12.77 -17.91
C GLU A 183 -86.93 13.00 -17.11
N MET A 184 -86.91 12.81 -15.78
CA MET A 184 -88.07 13.08 -14.93
C MET A 184 -88.46 14.55 -14.95
N ASN A 185 -87.49 15.47 -14.93
CA ASN A 185 -87.75 16.90 -15.04
C ASN A 185 -88.38 17.24 -16.39
N LEU A 186 -87.87 16.67 -17.49
CA LEU A 186 -88.45 16.84 -18.82
C LEU A 186 -89.88 16.30 -18.89
N GLN A 187 -90.17 15.14 -18.30
CA GLN A 187 -91.53 14.59 -18.22
C GLN A 187 -92.47 15.49 -17.42
N ARG A 188 -92.00 16.07 -16.30
CA ARG A 188 -92.77 17.04 -15.53
C ARG A 188 -93.06 18.30 -16.33
N PHE A 189 -92.05 18.84 -17.02
CA PHE A 189 -92.25 19.99 -17.90
C PHE A 189 -93.21 19.66 -19.04
N GLU A 190 -93.11 18.47 -19.65
CA GLU A 190 -94.03 18.01 -20.67
C GLU A 190 -95.47 17.92 -20.14
N ALA A 191 -95.68 17.38 -18.94
CA ALA A 191 -96.99 17.30 -18.30
C ALA A 191 -97.55 18.70 -18.00
N ILE A 192 -96.74 19.63 -17.51
CA ILE A 192 -97.14 21.03 -17.27
C ILE A 192 -97.52 21.71 -18.59
N VAL A 193 -96.74 21.50 -19.66
CA VAL A 193 -97.03 22.04 -20.99
C VAL A 193 -98.33 21.46 -21.54
N LYS A 194 -98.57 20.15 -21.38
CA LYS A 194 -99.83 19.49 -21.79
C LYS A 194 -101.03 19.97 -20.98
N GLN A 195 -100.90 20.13 -19.66
CA GLN A 195 -101.98 20.64 -18.81
C GLN A 195 -102.32 22.10 -19.12
N ASN A 196 -101.30 22.91 -19.43
CA ASN A 196 -101.47 24.28 -19.85
C ASN A 196 -101.70 24.42 -21.37
N ASP A 197 -101.88 23.32 -22.10
CA ASP A 197 -102.22 23.39 -23.52
C ASP A 197 -103.63 24.00 -23.64
N PRO A 198 -103.78 25.17 -24.29
CA PRO A 198 -105.07 25.81 -24.37
C PRO A 198 -106.04 25.12 -25.35
N LYS A 199 -105.55 24.20 -26.18
CA LYS A 199 -106.34 23.56 -27.25
C LYS A 199 -107.58 22.79 -26.77
N PRO A 200 -107.54 21.97 -25.70
CA PRO A 200 -108.69 21.15 -25.32
C PRO A 200 -109.92 21.97 -24.90
N TRP A 201 -109.73 23.08 -24.17
CA TRP A 201 -110.84 23.93 -23.75
C TRP A 201 -111.24 24.94 -24.82
N MET A 202 -110.30 25.43 -25.64
CA MET A 202 -110.65 26.21 -26.83
C MET A 202 -111.52 25.40 -27.81
N ALA A 203 -111.30 24.08 -27.93
CA ALA A 203 -112.15 23.20 -28.72
C ALA A 203 -113.57 23.01 -28.14
N GLN A 204 -113.75 23.20 -26.83
CA GLN A 204 -115.05 23.17 -26.16
C GLN A 204 -115.80 24.53 -26.23
N GLY A 205 -115.26 25.52 -26.96
CA GLY A 205 -115.87 26.84 -27.16
C GLY A 205 -115.46 27.90 -26.14
N TRP A 206 -114.49 27.61 -25.25
CA TRP A 206 -114.02 28.56 -24.25
C TRP A 206 -112.91 29.44 -24.85
N THR A 207 -113.07 30.76 -24.84
CA THR A 207 -112.13 31.69 -25.48
C THR A 207 -111.24 32.42 -24.48
N GLN A 208 -109.97 32.66 -24.84
CA GLN A 208 -109.14 33.60 -24.10
C GLN A 208 -109.44 35.03 -24.52
N LEU A 209 -109.72 35.89 -23.55
CA LEU A 209 -109.96 37.31 -23.77
C LEU A 209 -108.66 38.11 -23.51
N PHE A 210 -108.33 39.00 -24.44
CA PHE A 210 -107.15 39.85 -24.39
C PHE A 210 -107.55 41.31 -24.50
N ASP A 211 -106.87 42.16 -23.73
CA ASP A 211 -106.88 43.60 -23.87
C ASP A 211 -105.55 44.07 -24.50
N GLU A 212 -105.39 45.37 -24.73
CA GLU A 212 -104.13 45.98 -25.14
C GLU A 212 -102.98 45.71 -24.15
N ARG A 213 -103.29 45.46 -22.87
CA ARG A 213 -102.31 45.19 -21.80
C ARG A 213 -101.99 43.70 -21.61
N GLY A 214 -102.68 42.78 -22.28
CA GLY A 214 -102.44 41.33 -22.17
C GLY A 214 -103.69 40.53 -21.84
N LEU A 215 -103.50 39.31 -21.30
CA LEU A 215 -104.57 38.37 -20.99
C LEU A 215 -105.45 38.89 -19.85
N ILE A 216 -106.75 38.96 -20.08
CA ILE A 216 -107.76 39.34 -19.09
C ILE A 216 -108.09 38.10 -18.26
N LYS A 217 -107.86 38.14 -16.95
CA LYS A 217 -108.10 36.98 -16.05
C LYS A 217 -109.30 37.17 -15.14
N GLU A 218 -109.67 38.41 -14.86
CA GLU A 218 -110.72 38.76 -13.90
C GLU A 218 -111.70 39.73 -14.55
N SER A 219 -112.98 39.62 -14.21
CA SER A 219 -114.03 40.49 -14.78
C SER A 219 -113.86 41.97 -14.39
N SER A 220 -113.18 42.25 -13.28
CA SER A 220 -112.83 43.60 -12.82
C SER A 220 -111.94 44.38 -13.80
N GLN A 221 -111.25 43.67 -14.70
CA GLN A 221 -110.35 44.24 -15.70
C GLN A 221 -111.08 44.67 -16.98
N ILE A 222 -112.38 44.39 -17.08
CA ILE A 222 -113.22 44.69 -18.25
C ILE A 222 -114.09 45.92 -17.94
N LYS A 223 -114.13 46.88 -18.87
CA LYS A 223 -115.03 48.04 -18.82
C LYS A 223 -116.00 48.06 -19.99
N VAL A 224 -117.20 48.57 -19.74
CA VAL A 224 -118.19 48.83 -20.80
C VAL A 224 -117.61 49.83 -21.81
N GLY A 225 -117.73 49.51 -23.09
CA GLY A 225 -117.15 50.22 -24.24
C GLY A 225 -115.73 49.79 -24.63
N GLN A 226 -115.10 48.88 -23.88
CA GLN A 226 -113.72 48.46 -24.14
C GLN A 226 -113.63 47.46 -25.31
N ALA A 227 -112.62 47.63 -26.18
CA ALA A 227 -112.32 46.70 -27.26
C ALA A 227 -111.49 45.52 -26.73
N ILE A 228 -112.04 44.31 -26.81
CA ILE A 228 -111.41 43.07 -26.37
C ILE A 228 -111.14 42.19 -27.58
N LYS A 229 -110.05 41.43 -27.54
CA LYS A 229 -109.74 40.41 -28.54
C LYS A 229 -110.03 39.03 -27.94
N ALA A 230 -110.97 38.29 -28.52
CA ALA A 230 -111.21 36.90 -28.16
C ALA A 230 -110.43 35.98 -29.10
N ARG A 231 -109.62 35.08 -28.54
CA ARG A 231 -108.93 34.05 -29.32
C ARG A 231 -109.78 32.78 -29.36
N LEU A 232 -110.17 32.42 -30.58
CA LEU A 232 -110.72 31.11 -30.94
C LEU A 232 -109.60 30.21 -31.47
N THR A 233 -109.91 28.94 -31.73
CA THR A 233 -108.96 27.93 -32.22
C THR A 233 -108.32 28.30 -33.57
N ASP A 234 -109.02 29.02 -34.43
CA ASP A 234 -108.62 29.34 -35.81
C ASP A 234 -108.56 30.84 -36.12
N SER A 235 -109.11 31.68 -35.25
CA SER A 235 -109.34 33.10 -35.52
C SER A 235 -109.25 33.98 -34.26
N LEU A 236 -108.99 35.27 -34.48
CA LEU A 236 -108.93 36.27 -33.41
C LEU A 236 -110.05 37.28 -33.66
N LEU A 237 -111.11 37.21 -32.86
CA LEU A 237 -112.23 38.14 -32.95
C LEU A 237 -111.90 39.43 -32.20
N LYS A 238 -112.23 40.57 -32.80
CA LYS A 238 -112.24 41.87 -32.11
C LYS A 238 -113.69 42.16 -31.73
N LEU A 239 -113.94 42.31 -30.44
CA LEU A 239 -115.25 42.50 -29.85
C LEU A 239 -115.24 43.80 -29.03
N THR A 240 -116.40 44.39 -28.84
CA THR A 240 -116.58 45.57 -27.99
C THR A 240 -117.60 45.23 -26.92
N VAL A 241 -117.32 45.58 -25.66
CA VAL A 241 -118.17 45.22 -24.52
C VAL A 241 -119.33 46.19 -24.40
N ASP A 242 -120.56 45.75 -24.67
CA ASP A 242 -121.74 46.60 -24.56
C ASP A 242 -122.29 46.69 -23.12
N GLU A 243 -122.29 45.58 -22.37
CA GLU A 243 -122.86 45.52 -21.02
C GLU A 243 -122.11 44.48 -20.17
N ILE A 244 -121.99 44.70 -18.86
CA ILE A 244 -121.37 43.77 -17.91
C ILE A 244 -122.38 43.46 -16.80
N GLU A 245 -122.97 42.28 -16.85
CA GLU A 245 -123.83 41.78 -15.77
C GLU A 245 -122.99 41.08 -14.69
N ALA A 246 -123.22 41.39 -13.42
CA ALA A 246 -122.58 40.70 -12.30
C ALA A 246 -123.25 39.32 -12.07
N PRO A 247 -122.50 38.26 -11.74
CA PRO A 247 -123.08 36.93 -11.57
C PRO A 247 -124.04 36.90 -10.39
N ARG A 248 -125.28 36.42 -10.63
CA ARG A 248 -126.25 36.13 -9.58
C ARG A 248 -125.70 35.02 -8.68
N LYS A 249 -125.54 35.27 -7.38
CA LYS A 249 -125.15 34.25 -6.40
C LYS A 249 -126.26 33.21 -6.25
N GLY A 250 -126.04 31.99 -6.74
CA GLY A 250 -126.84 30.81 -6.39
C GLY A 250 -127.06 29.85 -7.56
N GLU A 251 -126.16 28.87 -7.71
CA GLU A 251 -126.37 27.45 -8.05
C GLU A 251 -125.06 26.85 -8.60
N SER A 252 -124.51 25.92 -7.80
CA SER A 252 -123.40 24.96 -8.05
C SER A 252 -122.06 25.49 -8.58
#